data_AF-A0A0F8WAF0-F1
#
_entry.id   AF-A0A0F8WAF0-F1
#
_cell.length_a   1.000
_cell.length_b   1.000
_cell.length_c   1.000
_cell.angle_alpha   90.00
_cell.angle_beta   90.00
_cell.angle_gamma   90.00
#
_symmetry.space_group_name_H-M   'P 1'
#
loop_
_entity.id
_entity.type
_entity.pdbx_description
1 polymer ?
#
loop_
_entity_poly.entity_id
_entity_poly.type
_entity_poly.pdbx_seq_one_letter_code
_entity_poly.pdbx_strand_id
1 'polypeptide(L)' 'MDDNDKKKIIKLIQEDPSMDHSKIAEVTKKSQPTVGIRIKKLRDSGFLKINQELISHFF' A
#
# COMPACT_ATOMS: atom_id res chain seq x y z
N MET A 1 6.18 -3.86 -12.87
CA MET A 1 5.19 -4.09 -11.81
C MET A 1 3.87 -4.20 -12.52
N ASP A 2 3.20 -5.31 -12.27
CA ASP A 2 2.21 -5.82 -13.19
C ASP A 2 0.83 -5.60 -12.55
N ASP A 3 -0.25 -5.66 -13.34
CA ASP A 3 -1.58 -5.35 -12.79
C ASP A 3 -2.01 -6.34 -11.69
N ASN A 4 -1.49 -7.56 -11.71
CA ASN A 4 -1.68 -8.55 -10.64
C ASN A 4 -1.03 -8.10 -9.32
N ASP A 5 0.16 -7.50 -9.37
CA ASP A 5 0.82 -6.97 -8.18
C ASP A 5 -0.01 -5.81 -7.58
N LYS A 6 -0.58 -4.95 -8.44
CA LYS A 6 -1.41 -3.83 -8.01
C LYS A 6 -2.66 -4.33 -7.27
N LYS A 7 -3.36 -5.33 -7.83
CA LYS A 7 -4.54 -5.95 -7.21
C LYS A 7 -4.19 -6.61 -5.88
N LYS A 8 -3.04 -7.29 -5.80
CA LYS A 8 -2.58 -7.93 -4.56
C LYS A 8 -2.31 -6.90 -3.45
N ILE A 9 -1.63 -5.80 -3.76
CA ILE A 9 -1.40 -4.71 -2.79
C ILE A 9 -2.72 -4.13 -2.28
N ILE A 10 -3.66 -3.83 -3.19
CA ILE A 10 -4.98 -3.30 -2.82
C ILE A 10 -5.70 -4.27 -1.88
N LYS A 11 -5.71 -5.57 -2.22
CA LYS A 11 -6.36 -6.60 -1.42
C LYS A 11 -5.76 -6.69 -0.01
N LEU A 12 -4.43 -6.70 0.10
CA LEU A 12 -3.74 -6.76 1.41
C LEU A 12 -4.09 -5.55 2.28
N ILE A 13 -4.14 -4.35 1.70
CA ILE A 13 -4.49 -3.13 2.44
C ILE A 13 -5.98 -3.11 2.82
N GLN A 14 -6.86 -3.69 1.99
CA GLN A 14 -8.28 -3.82 2.31
C GLN A 14 -8.53 -4.85 3.42
N GLU A 15 -7.78 -5.95 3.43
CA GLU A 15 -7.84 -6.99 4.47
C GLU A 15 -7.25 -6.50 5.80
N ASP A 16 -6.14 -5.75 5.74
CA ASP A 16 -5.49 -5.15 6.89
C ASP A 16 -4.95 -3.74 6.54
N PRO A 17 -5.73 -2.68 6.83
CA PRO A 17 -5.30 -1.29 6.59
C PRO A 17 -4.12 -0.83 7.45
N SER A 18 -3.79 -1.57 8.52
CA SER A 18 -2.67 -1.28 9.41
C SER A 18 -1.36 -1.95 8.98
N MET A 19 -1.41 -2.77 7.91
CA MET A 19 -0.25 -3.51 7.44
C MET A 19 0.89 -2.58 6.98
N ASP A 20 2.08 -2.80 7.52
CA ASP A 20 3.29 -2.06 7.17
C ASP A 20 3.74 -2.31 5.71
N HIS A 21 4.28 -1.27 5.07
CA HIS A 21 4.79 -1.32 3.69
C HIS A 21 5.85 -2.42 3.47
N SER A 22 6.67 -2.71 4.48
CA SER A 22 7.70 -3.75 4.47
C SER A 22 7.09 -5.14 4.41
N LYS A 23 5.96 -5.35 5.11
CA LYS A 23 5.22 -6.62 5.07
C LYS A 23 4.53 -6.82 3.73
N ILE A 24 3.94 -5.76 3.18
CA ILE A 24 3.35 -5.78 1.83
C ILE A 24 4.44 -6.10 0.79
N ALA A 25 5.64 -5.52 0.93
CA ALA A 25 6.78 -5.77 0.04
C ALA A 25 7.22 -7.24 0.08
N GLU A 26 7.32 -7.84 1.27
CA GLU A 26 7.63 -9.26 1.47
C GLU A 26 6.59 -10.17 0.79
N VAL A 27 5.30 -9.95 1.06
CA VAL A 27 4.19 -10.78 0.54
C VAL A 27 4.02 -10.64 -0.97
N THR A 28 4.32 -9.47 -1.52
CA THR A 28 4.25 -9.20 -2.97
C THR A 28 5.55 -9.49 -3.71
N LYS A 29 6.62 -9.86 -2.98
CA LYS A 29 7.98 -10.06 -3.50
C LYS A 29 8.48 -8.84 -4.28
N LYS A 30 8.19 -7.64 -3.79
CA LYS A 30 8.61 -6.36 -4.38
C LYS A 30 9.50 -5.58 -3.41
N SER A 31 10.16 -4.56 -3.93
CA SER A 31 10.88 -3.62 -3.07
C SER A 31 9.90 -2.68 -2.36
N GLN A 32 10.19 -2.34 -1.11
CA GLN A 32 9.43 -1.38 -0.33
C GLN A 32 9.23 -0.03 -1.04
N PRO A 33 10.23 0.55 -1.77
CA PRO A 33 10.00 1.76 -2.57
C PRO A 33 8.91 1.60 -3.64
N THR A 34 8.86 0.44 -4.32
CA THR A 34 7.84 0.16 -5.33
C THR A 34 6.44 0.12 -4.72
N VAL A 35 6.32 -0.51 -3.55
CA VAL A 35 5.07 -0.56 -2.78
C VAL A 35 4.65 0.84 -2.34
N GLY A 36 5.56 1.62 -1.76
CA GLY A 36 5.30 2.98 -1.28
C GLY A 36 4.81 3.92 -2.39
N ILE A 37 5.46 3.90 -3.56
CA ILE A 37 5.01 4.66 -4.74
C ILE A 37 3.59 4.23 -5.14
N ARG A 38 3.27 2.94 -5.07
CA ARG A 38 1.94 2.46 -5.46
C ARG A 38 0.87 2.88 -4.47
N ILE A 39 1.12 2.77 -3.16
CA ILE A 39 0.20 3.20 -2.12
C ILE A 39 -0.08 4.70 -2.23
N LYS A 40 0.97 5.50 -2.45
CA LYS A 40 0.84 6.93 -2.75
C LYS A 40 -0.08 7.16 -3.94
N LYS A 41 0.14 6.50 -5.09
CA LYS A 41 -0.72 6.63 -6.28
C LYS A 41 -2.19 6.23 -6.02
N LEU A 42 -2.45 5.20 -5.22
CA LEU A 42 -3.81 4.74 -4.88
C LEU A 42 -4.54 5.72 -3.97
N ARG A 43 -3.83 6.33 -3.03
CA ARG A 43 -4.34 7.41 -2.19
C ARG A 43 -4.62 8.66 -3.02
N ASP A 44 -3.67 9.07 -3.85
CA ASP A 44 -3.77 10.28 -4.67
C ASP A 44 -4.88 10.15 -5.73
N SER A 45 -5.22 8.92 -6.16
CA SER A 45 -6.37 8.66 -7.04
C SER A 45 -7.72 8.56 -6.31
N GLY A 46 -7.76 8.79 -5.00
CA GLY A 46 -8.97 8.68 -4.17
C GLY A 46 -9.48 7.25 -3.97
N PHE A 47 -8.74 6.24 -4.44
CA PHE A 47 -9.14 4.84 -4.37
C PHE A 47 -8.92 4.26 -2.97
N LEU A 48 -7.96 4.82 -2.24
CA LEU A 48 -7.66 4.44 -0.87
C LEU A 48 -7.95 5.61 0.08
N LYS A 49 -9.14 5.60 0.70
CA LYS A 49 -9.46 6.46 1.85
C LYS A 49 -8.84 5.85 3.10
N ILE A 50 -7.54 6.08 3.30
CA ILE A 50 -6.88 5.73 4.56
C ILE A 50 -7.44 6.70 5.62
N ASN A 51 -7.96 6.18 6.74
CA ASN A 51 -8.32 7.01 7.88
C ASN A 51 -7.09 7.85 8.26
N GLN A 52 -7.23 9.18 8.25
CA GLN A 52 -6.11 10.13 8.25
C GLN A 52 -5.23 10.10 9.51
N GLU A 53 -5.56 9.30 10.52
CA GLU A 53 -4.81 9.21 11.78
C GLU A 53 -3.47 8.44 11.64
N LEU A 54 -3.32 7.55 10.65
CA LEU A 54 -2.11 6.74 10.51
C LEU A 54 -0.93 7.46 9.82
N ILE A 55 -1.19 8.53 9.05
CA ILE A 55 -0.15 9.18 8.24
C ILE A 55 0.73 10.14 9.06
N SER A 56 0.27 10.62 10.22
CA SER A 56 1.08 11.55 11.02
C SER A 56 2.29 10.92 11.70
N HIS A 57 2.36 9.57 11.75
CA HIS A 57 3.41 8.84 12.47
C HIS A 57 4.53 8.30 11.59
N PHE A 58 4.42 8.41 10.26
CA PHE A 58 5.35 7.78 9.31
C PHE A 58 6.02 8.76 8.33
N PHE A 59 6.00 10.07 8.64
CA PHE A 59 6.85 11.08 8.01
C PHE A 59 7.55 11.94 9.06
#